data_AF-A0A5N6UJC2-F1
#
_entry.id   AF-A0A5N6UJC2-F1
#
_cell.length_a   1.000
_cell.length_b   1.000
_cell.length_c   1.000
_cell.angle_alpha   90.00
_cell.angle_beta   90.00
_cell.angle_gamma   90.00
#
_symmetry.space_group_name_H-M   'P 1'
#
loop_
_entity.id
_entity.type
_entity.pdbx_description
1 polymer ?
#
loop_
_entity_poly.entity_id
_entity_poly.type
_entity_poly.pdbx_seq_one_letter_code
_entity_poly.pdbx_strand_id
1 'polypeptide(L)'
;MHAHQITWHNNDFLDFDSAKMVHRLRSQYILKNGYMNLRCHLDPGCPDHIHPYIGKDSDDILNVPEAAVIGMAWGQLFPGSPVPSVLSQPCCAQFAVSADQVRKISQERYLEFRHWLLATELDDRLSGRVWEYIWHWLFTGQPEFCRVETTCYCEGYGICFDPSEYRLYFQIRDEARKLEGEVRELESDATEADIATSERITELKSKIDELHGQMNDIRARTKGIGQ
;
A
#
# COMPACT_ATOMS: atom_id res chain seq x y z
N MET A 1 5.22 7.96 6.57
CA MET A 1 5.90 6.64 6.50
C MET A 1 5.86 6.02 7.87
N HIS A 2 5.52 4.74 7.98
CA HIS A 2 5.57 3.99 9.23
C HIS A 2 7.01 3.95 9.75
N ALA A 3 7.16 3.93 11.08
CA ALA A 3 8.47 4.04 11.73
C ALA A 3 9.34 2.79 11.62
N HIS A 4 8.75 1.63 11.33
CA HIS A 4 9.46 0.35 11.24
C HIS A 4 10.38 0.32 10.01
N GLN A 5 11.61 -0.19 10.17
CA GLN A 5 12.50 -0.40 9.03
C GLN A 5 11.94 -1.48 8.11
N ILE A 6 11.60 -2.65 8.64
CA ILE A 6 11.04 -3.77 7.86
C ILE A 6 9.56 -3.90 8.19
N THR A 7 8.68 -3.76 7.20
CA THR A 7 7.23 -3.85 7.44
C THR A 7 6.42 -4.16 6.18
N TRP A 8 5.31 -4.87 6.32
CA TRP A 8 4.42 -5.25 5.21
C TRP A 8 3.85 -4.05 4.44
N HIS A 9 3.82 -2.86 5.07
CA HIS A 9 3.36 -1.62 4.45
C HIS A 9 4.28 -1.18 3.28
N ASN A 10 5.49 -1.72 3.21
CA ASN A 10 6.52 -1.39 2.22
C ASN A 10 6.51 -2.34 1.01
N ASN A 11 7.25 -1.95 -0.02
CA ASN A 11 7.28 -2.60 -1.32
C ASN A 11 8.08 -3.92 -1.34
N ASP A 12 7.53 -4.96 -1.98
CA ASP A 12 8.16 -6.30 -2.10
C ASP A 12 9.55 -6.23 -2.73
N PHE A 13 9.69 -5.52 -3.85
CA PHE A 13 10.96 -5.38 -4.59
C PHE A 13 12.00 -4.47 -3.91
N LEU A 14 11.65 -3.93 -2.74
CA LEU A 14 12.55 -3.17 -1.87
C LEU A 14 12.66 -3.88 -0.51
N ASP A 15 12.39 -5.18 -0.49
CA ASP A 15 12.53 -6.10 0.65
C ASP A 15 11.80 -5.61 1.91
N PHE A 16 10.65 -4.96 1.72
CA PHE A 16 9.86 -4.37 2.80
C PHE A 16 10.65 -3.33 3.64
N ASP A 17 11.76 -2.81 3.12
CA ASP A 17 12.71 -1.97 3.86
C ASP A 17 12.50 -0.48 3.55
N SER A 18 12.17 0.27 4.61
CA SER A 18 11.95 1.71 4.57
C SER A 18 13.19 2.48 4.09
N ALA A 19 14.39 2.06 4.47
CA ALA A 19 15.63 2.70 4.05
C ALA A 19 15.88 2.49 2.55
N LYS A 20 15.61 1.29 2.02
CA LYS A 20 15.69 1.02 0.57
C LYS A 20 14.69 1.85 -0.21
N MET A 21 13.46 2.01 0.31
CA MET A 21 12.44 2.86 -0.28
C MET A 21 12.89 4.32 -0.37
N VAL A 22 13.37 4.92 0.72
CA VAL A 22 13.85 6.30 0.71
C VAL A 22 15.06 6.47 -0.23
N HIS A 23 16.01 5.53 -0.19
CA HIS A 23 17.23 5.62 -0.99
C HIS A 23 16.98 5.51 -2.51
N ARG A 24 16.03 4.65 -2.92
CA ARG A 24 15.68 4.45 -4.33
C ARG A 24 14.65 5.46 -4.85
N LEU A 25 13.96 6.19 -3.97
CA LEU A 25 12.92 7.13 -4.36
C LEU A 25 13.48 8.22 -5.30
N ARG A 26 12.90 8.33 -6.49
CA ARG A 26 13.32 9.29 -7.51
C ARG A 26 12.67 10.64 -7.27
N SER A 27 13.42 11.56 -6.67
CA SER A 27 12.96 12.94 -6.42
C SER A 27 12.43 13.64 -7.68
N GLN A 28 13.04 13.41 -8.85
CA GLN A 28 12.57 13.95 -10.13
C GLN A 28 11.12 13.54 -10.45
N TYR A 29 10.73 12.30 -10.15
CA TYR A 29 9.36 11.84 -10.34
C TYR A 29 8.39 12.59 -9.42
N ILE A 30 8.78 12.83 -8.16
CA ILE A 30 7.99 13.59 -7.18
C ILE A 30 7.86 15.06 -7.59
N LEU A 31 8.96 15.69 -8.02
CA LEU A 31 8.95 17.08 -8.46
C LEU A 31 8.06 17.27 -9.70
N LYS A 32 8.08 16.31 -10.64
CA LYS A 32 7.25 16.34 -11.85
C LYS A 32 5.75 16.11 -11.56
N ASN A 33 5.42 15.14 -10.71
CA ASN A 33 4.03 14.74 -10.46
C ASN A 33 3.39 15.42 -9.24
N GLY A 34 4.17 16.07 -8.39
CA GLY A 34 3.71 16.74 -7.17
C GLY A 34 3.46 15.81 -5.98
N TYR A 35 2.99 14.58 -6.23
CA TYR A 35 2.63 13.60 -5.21
C TYR A 35 2.90 12.16 -5.69
N MET A 36 3.27 11.29 -4.75
CA MET A 36 3.36 9.85 -4.95
C MET A 36 3.09 9.11 -3.64
N ASN A 37 2.20 8.13 -3.65
CA ASN A 37 2.16 7.12 -2.60
C ASN A 37 3.39 6.21 -2.71
N LEU A 38 4.11 6.01 -1.61
CA LEU A 38 5.33 5.21 -1.57
C LEU A 38 5.05 3.71 -1.74
N ARG A 39 3.84 3.25 -1.39
CA ARG A 39 3.41 1.88 -1.67
C ARG A 39 2.95 1.79 -3.13
N CYS A 40 3.55 0.88 -3.89
CA CYS A 40 3.15 0.61 -5.26
C CYS A 40 2.05 -0.45 -5.37
N HIS A 41 1.94 -1.34 -4.38
CA HIS A 41 0.92 -2.39 -4.36
C HIS A 41 -0.47 -1.82 -4.14
N LEU A 42 -1.43 -2.19 -4.99
CA LEU A 42 -2.79 -1.69 -4.95
C LEU A 42 -3.60 -2.23 -3.77
N ASP A 43 -3.32 -3.46 -3.34
CA ASP A 43 -4.00 -4.05 -2.19
C ASP A 43 -3.21 -3.80 -0.87
N PRO A 44 -3.87 -3.36 0.21
CA PRO A 44 -5.25 -2.85 0.26
C PRO A 44 -5.34 -1.40 -0.24
N GLY A 45 -6.54 -0.99 -0.65
CA GLY A 45 -6.87 0.42 -0.90
C GLY A 45 -7.23 0.79 -2.35
N CYS A 46 -7.04 -0.14 -3.30
CA CYS A 46 -7.33 0.07 -4.72
C CYS A 46 -7.75 -1.21 -5.45
N PRO A 47 -8.56 -1.10 -6.52
CA PRO A 47 -9.46 0.02 -6.85
C PRO A 47 -10.74 -0.02 -5.99
N ASP A 48 -11.65 0.94 -6.17
CA ASP A 48 -13.02 0.88 -5.65
C ASP A 48 -13.13 0.56 -4.16
N HIS A 49 -12.34 1.26 -3.33
CA HIS A 49 -12.07 0.81 -1.96
C HIS A 49 -13.05 1.32 -0.90
N ILE A 50 -13.27 2.63 -0.84
CA ILE A 50 -14.15 3.27 0.13
C ILE A 50 -15.25 3.99 -0.61
N HIS A 51 -16.50 3.79 -0.22
CA HIS A 51 -17.65 4.56 -0.68
C HIS A 51 -18.10 5.53 0.42
N PRO A 52 -17.63 6.80 0.41
CA PRO A 52 -17.98 7.76 1.44
C PRO A 52 -19.50 8.02 1.44
N TYR A 53 -20.17 7.57 2.49
CA TYR A 53 -21.60 7.80 2.66
C TYR A 53 -21.88 8.62 3.91
N ILE A 54 -22.91 9.46 3.84
CA ILE A 54 -23.45 10.19 5.00
C ILE A 54 -24.74 9.46 5.41
N GLY A 55 -24.59 8.41 6.22
CA GLY A 55 -25.69 7.63 6.79
C GLY A 55 -25.21 6.30 7.40
N LYS A 56 -26.14 5.49 7.93
CA LYS A 56 -25.80 4.31 8.74
C LYS A 56 -25.54 3.01 7.96
N ASP A 57 -25.86 3.00 6.67
CA ASP A 57 -25.85 1.79 5.85
C ASP A 57 -24.84 1.98 4.72
N SER A 58 -23.65 1.39 4.89
CA SER A 58 -22.69 1.19 3.80
C SER A 58 -22.22 -0.27 3.86
N ASP A 59 -22.20 -0.92 2.71
CA ASP A 59 -21.75 -2.31 2.57
C ASP A 59 -20.26 -2.48 2.95
N ASP A 60 -19.49 -1.38 2.95
CA ASP A 60 -18.08 -1.36 3.30
C ASP A 60 -17.80 -1.48 4.80
N ILE A 61 -18.76 -1.15 5.67
CA ILE A 61 -18.55 -1.01 7.13
C ILE A 61 -18.03 -2.30 7.77
N LEU A 62 -18.37 -3.46 7.19
CA LEU A 62 -17.94 -4.76 7.70
C LEU A 62 -16.43 -5.01 7.51
N ASN A 63 -15.81 -4.42 6.49
CA ASN A 63 -14.41 -4.68 6.11
C ASN A 63 -13.51 -3.43 6.16
N VAL A 64 -14.09 -2.23 6.09
CA VAL A 64 -13.40 -0.94 6.00
C VAL A 64 -13.96 0.00 7.07
N PRO A 65 -13.44 -0.05 8.32
CA PRO A 65 -14.01 0.69 9.46
C PRO A 65 -14.16 2.21 9.21
N GLU A 66 -13.23 2.79 8.46
CA GLU A 66 -13.21 4.21 8.11
C GLU A 66 -14.34 4.63 7.17
N ALA A 67 -14.91 3.71 6.38
CA ALA A 67 -16.06 4.00 5.52
C ALA A 67 -17.26 4.51 6.32
N ALA A 68 -17.39 4.11 7.59
CA ALA A 68 -18.47 4.54 8.48
C ALA A 68 -18.36 6.03 8.91
N VAL A 69 -17.17 6.63 8.83
CA VAL A 69 -16.90 7.97 9.38
C VAL A 69 -16.41 8.97 8.33
N ILE A 70 -15.84 8.48 7.21
CA ILE A 70 -15.17 9.33 6.23
C ILE A 70 -16.12 10.30 5.53
N GLY A 71 -17.39 9.95 5.33
CA GLY A 71 -18.39 10.85 4.75
C GLY A 71 -18.67 12.06 5.63
N MET A 72 -18.81 11.85 6.95
CA MET A 72 -18.96 12.94 7.92
C MET A 72 -17.69 13.77 8.04
N ALA A 73 -16.53 13.10 8.13
CA ALA A 73 -15.23 13.76 8.18
C ALA A 73 -14.99 14.61 6.93
N TRP A 74 -15.42 14.15 5.75
CA TRP A 74 -15.32 14.91 4.50
C TRP A 74 -16.07 16.23 4.57
N GLY A 75 -17.32 16.24 5.06
CA GLY A 75 -18.11 17.46 5.19
C GLY A 75 -17.47 18.50 6.12
N GLN A 76 -16.76 18.03 7.15
CA GLN A 76 -16.03 18.90 8.09
C GLN A 76 -14.69 19.36 7.51
N LEU A 77 -13.95 18.46 6.87
CA LEU A 77 -12.63 18.73 6.32
C LEU A 77 -12.72 19.57 5.06
N PHE A 78 -13.65 19.32 4.15
CA PHE A 78 -13.78 19.97 2.83
C PHE A 78 -15.16 20.62 2.64
N PRO A 79 -15.50 21.65 3.44
CA PRO A 79 -16.82 22.28 3.37
C PRO A 79 -17.08 22.83 1.95
N GLY A 80 -18.24 22.48 1.38
CA GLY A 80 -18.65 22.89 0.04
C GLY A 80 -18.07 22.06 -1.12
N SER A 81 -17.17 21.10 -0.85
CA SER A 81 -16.74 20.13 -1.86
C SER A 81 -17.72 18.95 -1.91
N PRO A 82 -18.11 18.46 -3.10
CA PRO A 82 -18.93 17.27 -3.19
C PRO A 82 -18.20 16.08 -2.57
N VAL A 83 -18.95 15.24 -1.85
CA VAL A 83 -18.44 13.96 -1.37
C VAL A 83 -18.23 13.06 -2.59
N PRO A 84 -17.03 12.52 -2.83
CA PRO A 84 -16.78 11.65 -3.96
C PRO A 84 -17.51 10.32 -3.78
N SER A 85 -17.90 9.67 -4.88
CA SER A 85 -18.57 8.37 -4.83
C SER A 85 -17.65 7.25 -4.33
N VAL A 86 -16.35 7.38 -4.59
CA VAL A 86 -15.31 6.42 -4.22
C VAL A 86 -14.06 7.19 -3.77
N LEU A 87 -13.36 6.69 -2.75
CA LEU A 87 -12.00 7.08 -2.41
C LEU A 87 -11.08 5.87 -2.50
N SER A 88 -10.04 5.95 -3.32
CA SER A 88 -9.10 4.83 -3.53
C SER A 88 -7.67 5.31 -3.68
N GLN A 89 -6.76 4.71 -2.92
CA GLN A 89 -5.32 4.79 -3.14
C GLN A 89 -4.66 3.61 -2.41
N PRO A 90 -3.43 3.20 -2.76
CA PRO A 90 -2.68 2.27 -1.93
C PRO A 90 -2.67 2.74 -0.47
N CYS A 91 -2.84 1.81 0.46
CA CYS A 91 -2.98 2.12 1.89
C CYS A 91 -1.78 2.88 2.50
N CYS A 92 -1.92 3.08 3.80
CA CYS A 92 -0.84 3.16 4.77
C CYS A 92 -0.23 4.56 4.98
N ALA A 93 -0.80 5.60 4.35
CA ALA A 93 -0.43 7.01 4.56
C ALA A 93 1.09 7.29 4.43
N GLN A 94 1.77 6.55 3.57
CA GLN A 94 3.20 6.73 3.28
C GLN A 94 3.34 7.37 1.91
N PHE A 95 3.69 8.65 1.84
CA PHE A 95 3.75 9.38 0.57
C PHE A 95 4.92 10.36 0.55
N ALA A 96 5.30 10.76 -0.67
CA ALA A 96 6.18 11.88 -0.93
C ALA A 96 5.42 12.97 -1.69
N VAL A 97 5.67 14.22 -1.33
CA VAL A 97 5.03 15.39 -1.90
C VAL A 97 6.09 16.47 -2.17
N SER A 98 5.98 17.16 -3.31
CA SER A 98 6.91 18.24 -3.63
C SER A 98 6.62 19.48 -2.80
N ALA A 99 7.64 20.30 -2.54
CA ALA A 99 7.46 21.56 -1.82
C ALA A 99 6.44 22.49 -2.50
N ASP A 100 6.44 22.52 -3.84
CA ASP A 100 5.49 23.31 -4.62
C ASP A 100 4.06 22.79 -4.44
N GLN A 101 3.87 21.47 -4.36
CA GLN A 101 2.55 20.88 -4.14
C GLN A 101 2.02 21.17 -2.72
N VAL A 102 2.89 21.12 -1.70
CA VAL A 102 2.53 21.51 -0.32
C VAL A 102 2.10 22.98 -0.28
N ARG A 103 2.86 23.88 -0.93
CA ARG A 103 2.59 25.33 -0.89
C ARG A 103 1.36 25.79 -1.68
N LYS A 104 0.74 24.91 -2.47
CA LYS A 104 -0.57 25.20 -3.10
C LYS A 104 -1.70 25.31 -2.07
N ILE A 105 -1.50 24.72 -0.88
CA ILE A 105 -2.45 24.79 0.23
C ILE A 105 -1.95 25.86 1.20
N SER A 106 -2.83 26.79 1.59
CA SER A 106 -2.46 27.85 2.53
C SER A 106 -2.09 27.27 3.89
N GLN A 107 -1.23 27.98 4.63
CA GLN A 107 -0.89 27.59 6.00
C GLN A 107 -2.13 27.53 6.90
N GLU A 108 -3.06 28.48 6.74
CA GLU A 108 -4.35 28.51 7.45
C GLU A 108 -5.12 27.21 7.25
N ARG A 109 -5.15 26.71 6.01
CA ARG A 109 -5.84 25.46 5.70
C ARG A 109 -5.22 24.24 6.39
N TYR A 110 -3.89 24.19 6.51
CA TYR A 110 -3.23 23.17 7.32
C TYR A 110 -3.54 23.30 8.81
N LEU A 111 -3.71 24.51 9.33
CA LEU A 111 -4.10 24.73 10.73
C LEU A 111 -5.53 24.25 11.00
N GLU A 112 -6.46 24.47 10.07
CA GLU A 112 -7.83 23.94 10.15
C GLU A 112 -7.84 22.40 10.18
N PHE A 113 -7.09 21.77 9.27
CA PHE A 113 -6.94 20.31 9.22
C PHE A 113 -6.36 19.75 10.52
N ARG A 114 -5.33 20.40 11.06
CA ARG A 114 -4.74 20.03 12.35
C ARG A 114 -5.74 20.23 13.49
N HIS A 115 -6.51 21.31 13.47
CA HIS A 115 -7.52 21.57 14.50
C HIS A 115 -8.59 20.47 14.49
N TRP A 116 -9.09 20.09 13.31
CA TRP A 116 -10.02 18.96 13.16
C TRP A 116 -9.45 17.67 13.77
N LEU A 117 -8.19 17.33 13.44
CA LEU A 117 -7.53 16.12 13.95
C LEU A 117 -7.40 16.12 15.49
N LEU A 118 -7.20 17.29 16.11
CA LEU A 118 -7.06 17.41 17.56
C LEU A 118 -8.41 17.52 18.30
N ALA A 119 -9.47 17.96 17.63
CA ALA A 119 -10.77 18.23 18.24
C ALA A 119 -11.81 17.14 17.97
N THR A 120 -11.56 16.25 17.01
CA THR A 120 -12.48 15.15 16.67
C THR A 120 -12.64 14.18 17.83
N GLU A 121 -13.84 13.61 17.96
CA GLU A 121 -14.14 12.54 18.93
C GLU A 121 -13.74 11.15 18.42
N LEU A 122 -13.28 11.05 17.17
CA LEU A 122 -12.75 9.82 16.61
C LEU A 122 -11.47 9.42 17.33
N ASP A 123 -11.32 8.13 17.63
CA ASP A 123 -10.06 7.61 18.15
C ASP A 123 -8.91 7.79 17.12
N ASP A 124 -7.67 7.67 17.60
CA ASP A 124 -6.47 7.81 16.77
C ASP A 124 -6.44 6.83 15.58
N ARG A 125 -7.07 5.65 15.74
CA ARG A 125 -7.13 4.62 14.70
C ARG A 125 -8.02 5.06 13.54
N LEU A 126 -9.22 5.55 13.82
CA LEU A 126 -10.19 6.00 12.81
C LEU A 126 -9.78 7.34 12.20
N SER A 127 -9.39 8.30 13.01
CA SER A 127 -8.93 9.61 12.52
C SER A 127 -7.68 9.47 11.64
N GLY A 128 -6.75 8.58 11.99
CA GLY A 128 -5.60 8.23 11.16
C GLY A 128 -5.98 7.63 9.81
N ARG A 129 -6.96 6.71 9.79
CA ARG A 129 -7.47 6.08 8.55
C ARG A 129 -8.24 7.04 7.65
N VAL A 130 -8.98 7.99 8.23
CA VAL A 130 -9.58 9.09 7.48
C VAL A 130 -8.50 9.87 6.73
N TRP A 131 -7.41 10.25 7.41
CA TRP A 131 -6.30 10.95 6.76
C TRP A 131 -5.58 10.09 5.73
N GLU A 132 -5.40 8.79 6.02
CA GLU A 132 -4.82 7.82 5.09
C GLU A 132 -5.47 7.90 3.71
N TYR A 133 -6.80 8.00 3.62
CA TYR A 133 -7.52 8.09 2.35
C TYR A 133 -7.88 9.51 1.88
N ILE A 134 -7.40 10.55 2.57
CA ILE A 134 -7.59 11.95 2.17
C ILE A 134 -6.33 12.58 1.55
N TRP A 135 -5.13 12.09 1.90
CA TRP A 135 -3.89 12.70 1.43
C TRP A 135 -3.78 12.82 -0.10
N HIS A 136 -4.17 11.78 -0.83
CA HIS A 136 -4.11 11.82 -2.29
C HIS A 136 -5.09 12.85 -2.85
N TRP A 137 -6.33 12.92 -2.36
CA TRP A 137 -7.29 13.97 -2.73
C TRP A 137 -6.72 15.36 -2.46
N LEU A 138 -6.20 15.59 -1.25
CA LEU A 138 -5.65 16.89 -0.86
C LEU A 138 -4.55 17.37 -1.81
N PHE A 139 -3.66 16.47 -2.24
CA PHE A 139 -2.52 16.84 -3.08
C PHE A 139 -2.74 16.66 -4.58
N THR A 140 -3.79 15.97 -5.03
CA THR A 140 -3.98 15.68 -6.46
C THR A 140 -5.34 16.13 -7.00
N GLY A 141 -6.31 16.37 -6.11
CA GLY A 141 -7.71 16.60 -6.49
C GLY A 141 -8.36 15.39 -7.15
N GLN A 142 -7.76 14.20 -7.04
CA GLN A 142 -8.29 12.96 -7.61
C GLN A 142 -8.88 12.12 -6.48
N PRO A 143 -10.11 11.61 -6.63
CA PRO A 143 -10.72 10.72 -5.63
C PRO A 143 -10.21 9.28 -5.73
N GLU A 144 -9.68 8.89 -6.89
CA GLU A 144 -9.06 7.59 -7.10
C GLU A 144 -7.65 7.78 -7.66
N PHE A 145 -6.64 7.35 -6.92
CA PHE A 145 -5.23 7.48 -7.25
C PHE A 145 -4.52 6.11 -7.27
N CYS A 146 -5.07 5.18 -8.06
CA CYS A 146 -4.58 3.81 -8.22
C CYS A 146 -3.64 3.70 -9.43
N ARG A 147 -2.35 4.00 -9.23
CA ARG A 147 -1.35 3.94 -10.31
C ARG A 147 -1.01 2.48 -10.64
N VAL A 148 -0.79 2.19 -11.92
CA VAL A 148 -0.29 0.87 -12.37
C VAL A 148 1.02 0.55 -11.64
N GLU A 149 1.08 -0.61 -10.98
CA GLU A 149 2.16 -0.96 -10.06
C GLU A 149 3.53 -0.96 -10.74
N THR A 150 3.63 -1.51 -11.97
CA THR A 150 4.88 -1.50 -12.76
C THR A 150 5.34 -0.08 -13.09
N THR A 151 4.42 0.84 -13.38
CA THR A 151 4.75 2.26 -13.58
C THR A 151 5.21 2.91 -12.28
N CYS A 152 4.55 2.61 -11.15
CA CYS A 152 4.96 3.11 -9.84
C CYS A 152 6.40 2.69 -9.51
N TYR A 153 6.72 1.41 -9.67
CA TYR A 153 8.07 0.88 -9.45
C TYR A 153 9.10 1.47 -10.41
N CYS A 154 8.79 1.52 -11.69
CA CYS A 154 9.72 1.99 -12.70
C CYS A 154 9.97 3.49 -12.56
N GLU A 155 8.93 4.32 -12.61
CA GLU A 155 9.10 5.77 -12.58
C GLU A 155 9.48 6.30 -11.19
N GLY A 156 8.94 5.71 -10.13
CA GLY A 156 9.15 6.14 -8.75
C GLY A 156 10.43 5.60 -8.10
N TYR A 157 10.85 4.39 -8.44
CA TYR A 157 11.99 3.70 -7.79
C TYR A 157 13.08 3.24 -8.75
N GLY A 158 12.88 3.38 -10.07
CA GLY A 158 13.84 2.91 -11.07
C GLY A 158 13.92 1.40 -11.19
N ILE A 159 12.88 0.68 -10.76
CA ILE A 159 12.78 -0.78 -10.88
C ILE A 159 11.76 -1.08 -11.98
N CYS A 160 12.24 -1.31 -13.19
CA CYS A 160 11.37 -1.51 -14.35
C CYS A 160 11.24 -2.99 -14.69
N PHE A 161 9.99 -3.46 -14.74
CA PHE A 161 9.62 -4.82 -15.12
C PHE A 161 8.89 -4.81 -16.46
N ASP A 162 9.09 -5.87 -17.23
CA ASP A 162 8.08 -6.24 -18.22
C ASP A 162 6.78 -6.65 -17.50
N PRO A 163 5.60 -6.19 -17.94
CA PRO A 163 4.34 -6.52 -17.26
C PRO A 163 4.04 -8.02 -17.15
N SER A 164 4.52 -8.85 -18.08
CA SER A 164 4.35 -10.31 -18.00
C SER A 164 5.23 -10.93 -16.93
N GLU A 165 6.48 -10.47 -16.80
CA GLU A 165 7.40 -10.90 -15.75
C GLU A 165 6.92 -10.46 -14.37
N TYR A 166 6.40 -9.23 -14.27
CA TYR A 166 5.78 -8.74 -13.03
C TYR A 166 4.65 -9.66 -12.60
N ARG A 167 3.68 -9.96 -13.48
CA ARG A 167 2.57 -10.87 -13.18
C ARG A 167 3.06 -12.26 -12.77
N LEU A 168 4.04 -12.80 -13.50
CA LEU A 168 4.62 -14.11 -13.20
C LEU A 168 5.28 -14.12 -11.81
N TYR A 169 6.01 -13.07 -11.44
CA TYR A 169 6.61 -12.96 -10.11
C TYR A 169 5.56 -13.06 -9.01
N PHE A 170 4.44 -12.35 -9.12
CA PHE A 170 3.39 -12.38 -8.10
C PHE A 170 2.65 -13.72 -8.06
N GLN A 171 2.44 -14.37 -9.21
CA GLN A 171 1.91 -15.74 -9.25
C GLN A 171 2.80 -16.72 -8.47
N ILE A 172 4.11 -16.68 -8.73
CA ILE A 172 5.08 -17.55 -8.04
C ILE A 172 5.15 -17.20 -6.55
N ARG A 173 5.16 -15.91 -6.20
CA ARG A 173 5.18 -15.44 -4.81
C ARG A 173 3.96 -15.94 -4.03
N ASP A 174 2.77 -15.82 -4.62
CA ASP A 174 1.53 -16.19 -3.95
C ASP A 174 1.44 -17.72 -3.78
N GLU A 175 1.98 -18.51 -4.73
CA GLU A 175 2.18 -19.94 -4.55
C GLU A 175 3.17 -20.24 -3.42
N ALA A 176 4.33 -19.59 -3.39
CA ALA A 176 5.33 -19.79 -2.34
C ALA A 176 4.74 -19.49 -0.96
N ARG A 177 4.04 -18.36 -0.80
CA ARG A 177 3.37 -17.97 0.46
C ARG A 177 2.30 -18.97 0.90
N LYS A 178 1.56 -19.55 -0.05
CA LYS A 178 0.58 -20.60 0.25
C LYS A 178 1.28 -21.84 0.82
N LEU A 179 2.36 -22.28 0.18
CA LEU A 179 3.14 -23.44 0.65
C LEU A 179 3.82 -23.14 2.00
N GLU A 180 4.31 -21.93 2.22
CA GLU A 180 4.83 -21.50 3.54
C GLU A 180 3.75 -21.52 4.62
N GLY A 181 2.50 -21.18 4.26
CA GLY A 181 1.33 -21.35 5.13
C GLY A 181 1.11 -22.81 5.52
N GLU A 182 1.07 -23.71 4.52
CA GLU A 182 0.92 -25.16 4.73
C GLU A 182 2.05 -25.72 5.61
N VAL A 183 3.30 -25.31 5.36
CA VAL A 183 4.44 -25.71 6.20
C VAL A 183 4.25 -25.26 7.64
N ARG A 184 3.84 -24.01 7.88
CA ARG A 184 3.62 -23.50 9.24
C ARG A 184 2.51 -24.25 9.97
N GLU A 185 1.42 -24.60 9.29
CA GLU A 185 0.32 -25.38 9.86
C GLU A 185 0.78 -26.80 10.20
N LEU A 186 1.49 -27.46 9.28
CA LEU A 186 2.05 -28.80 9.52
C LEU A 186 3.07 -28.80 10.67
N GLU A 187 3.91 -27.77 10.77
CA GLU A 187 4.86 -27.61 11.87
C GLU A 187 4.16 -27.35 13.22
N SER A 188 3.01 -26.67 13.23
CA SER A 188 2.24 -26.48 14.47
C SER A 188 1.50 -27.73 14.93
N ASP A 189 1.09 -28.59 14.00
CA ASP A 189 0.34 -29.82 14.27
C ASP A 189 1.25 -31.05 14.47
N ALA A 190 2.54 -30.94 14.11
CA ALA A 190 3.49 -32.03 14.20
C ALA A 190 3.74 -32.46 15.66
N THR A 191 3.60 -33.76 15.92
CA THR A 191 4.16 -34.41 17.11
C THR A 191 5.53 -35.00 16.74
N GLU A 192 6.49 -35.04 17.69
CA GLU A 192 7.91 -35.37 17.45
C GLU A 192 8.21 -36.71 16.73
N ALA A 193 7.20 -37.57 16.50
CA ALA A 193 7.34 -38.91 15.94
C ALA A 193 6.69 -39.13 14.55
N ASP A 194 6.08 -38.12 13.92
CA ASP A 194 5.45 -38.30 12.60
C ASP A 194 6.43 -38.11 11.43
N ILE A 195 7.03 -39.22 11.00
CA ILE A 195 7.98 -39.29 9.88
C ILE A 195 7.34 -38.80 8.57
N ALA A 196 6.06 -39.12 8.33
CA ALA A 196 5.38 -38.73 7.09
C ALA A 196 5.16 -37.21 7.02
N THR A 197 4.80 -36.59 8.14
CA THR A 197 4.70 -35.12 8.24
C THR A 197 6.07 -34.45 8.04
N SER A 198 7.15 -35.02 8.59
CA SER A 198 8.52 -34.52 8.39
C SER A 198 8.98 -34.59 6.92
N GLU A 199 8.71 -35.72 6.24
CA GLU A 199 9.01 -35.88 4.82
C GLU A 199 8.23 -34.87 3.97
N ARG A 200 6.94 -34.66 4.25
CA ARG A 200 6.10 -33.68 3.56
C ARG A 200 6.60 -32.25 3.75
N ILE A 201 6.96 -31.86 4.98
CA ILE A 201 7.54 -30.53 5.26
C ILE A 201 8.83 -30.33 4.46
N THR A 202 9.66 -31.36 4.37
CA THR A 202 10.93 -31.30 3.61
C THR A 202 10.68 -31.09 2.11
N GLU A 203 9.73 -31.83 1.54
CA GLU A 203 9.31 -31.67 0.13
C GLU A 203 8.78 -30.25 -0.15
N LEU A 204 7.90 -29.74 0.72
CA LEU A 204 7.34 -28.40 0.60
C LEU A 204 8.42 -27.32 0.67
N LYS A 205 9.37 -27.43 1.61
CA LYS A 205 10.50 -26.51 1.73
C LYS A 205 11.37 -26.49 0.48
N SER A 206 11.65 -27.67 -0.09
CA SER A 206 12.39 -27.76 -1.36
C SER A 206 11.67 -27.06 -2.51
N LYS A 207 10.33 -27.17 -2.57
CA LYS A 207 9.54 -26.48 -3.60
C LYS A 207 9.52 -24.97 -3.38
N ILE A 208 9.40 -24.52 -2.12
CA ILE A 208 9.48 -23.09 -1.77
C ILE A 208 10.82 -22.50 -2.19
N ASP A 209 11.93 -23.19 -1.95
CA ASP A 209 13.27 -22.75 -2.36
C ASP A 209 13.39 -22.61 -3.88
N GLU A 210 12.80 -23.53 -4.65
CA GLU A 210 12.74 -23.44 -6.12
C GLU A 210 11.96 -22.19 -6.57
N LEU A 211 10.78 -21.96 -5.99
CA LEU A 211 9.95 -20.78 -6.31
C LEU A 211 10.69 -19.48 -5.96
N HIS A 212 11.39 -19.43 -4.82
CA HIS A 212 12.25 -18.30 -4.45
C HIS A 212 13.40 -18.10 -5.43
N GLY A 213 14.01 -19.18 -5.94
CA GLY A 213 15.00 -19.12 -7.01
C GLY A 213 14.45 -18.45 -8.27
N GLN A 214 13.28 -18.89 -8.75
CA GLN A 214 12.62 -18.31 -9.92
C GLN A 214 12.27 -16.83 -9.71
N MET A 215 11.81 -16.45 -8.51
CA MET A 215 11.54 -15.06 -8.16
C MET A 215 12.80 -14.20 -8.19
N ASN A 216 13.93 -14.72 -7.70
CA ASN A 216 15.21 -14.01 -7.74
C ASN A 216 15.70 -13.80 -9.17
N ASP A 217 15.51 -14.79 -10.05
CA ASP A 217 15.84 -14.66 -11.47
C ASP A 217 15.01 -13.57 -12.15
N ILE A 218 13.70 -13.48 -11.86
CA ILE A 218 12.85 -12.41 -12.38
C ILE A 218 13.31 -11.04 -11.85
N ARG A 219 13.61 -10.94 -10.55
CA ARG A 219 14.14 -9.70 -9.95
C ARG A 219 15.45 -9.26 -10.61
N ALA A 220 16.34 -10.19 -10.94
CA ALA A 220 17.63 -9.90 -11.57
C ALA A 220 17.48 -9.34 -13.01
N ARG A 221 16.36 -9.63 -13.69
CA ARG A 221 16.06 -9.09 -15.03
C ARG A 221 15.47 -7.68 -15.01
N THR A 222 15.23 -7.10 -13.84
CA THR A 222 14.78 -5.70 -13.73
C THR A 222 15.76 -4.76 -14.42
N LYS A 223 15.21 -3.88 -15.24
CA LYS A 223 15.99 -2.88 -15.95
C LYS A 223 15.99 -1.56 -15.20
N GLY A 224 17.12 -0.86 -15.29
CA GLY A 224 17.15 0.56 -14.96
C GLY A 224 16.39 1.37 -16.02
N ILE A 225 15.91 2.56 -15.66
CA ILE A 225 15.28 3.46 -16.63
C ILE A 225 16.29 3.86 -17.71
N GLY A 226 15.97 3.55 -18.96
CA GLY A 226 16.82 3.85 -20.13
C GLY A 226 17.69 2.68 -20.62
N GLN A 227 17.44 1.46 -20.14
CA GLN A 227 17.97 0.18 -20.65
C GLN A 227 16.86 -0.68 -21.28
#